data_AF-A0A956NHM9-F1
#
_entry.id   AF-A0A956NHM9-F1
#
_cell.length_a   1.000
_cell.length_b   1.000
_cell.length_c   1.000
_cell.angle_alpha   90.00
_cell.angle_beta   90.00
_cell.angle_gamma   90.00
#
_symmetry.space_group_name_H-M   'P 1'
#
loop_
_entity.id
_entity.type
_entity.pdbx_description
1 polymer ?
#
loop_
_entity_poly.entity_id
_entity_poly.type
_entity_poly.pdbx_seq_one_letter_code
_entity_poly.pdbx_strand_id
1 'polypeptide(L)'
;MRRAPLLRLRTEVFIPTLLLVLIGTRTSAQSFVEYPGHPATYGDHTIEATWSGGPTTVLVVFDSDESILHDDGNGQSQRTARNTLNHTPPSDPGNPQDYDDLDLIDVYGTRLPLLQQMSANGTSTLTYQFGEPIDTGFDLFVTDVDTADELVVRAFGPAEVPIVMTTWSLGGEGDLSLYKNTGAGYSDVVAPPPSVTFSVSGIDLQAIDSTNYNRSYTILRAPSGSLVSRVEVEFTGIQNSASREQGGTGSHIYLGVSTLPETSTLYGDAESGAAATPRGVDLPTLRLVSRNPSPGLVRFAIGVQSSIEAELGIFDGAGRRVASIQRSLRAGVNEIDWTPEDTLPAGVYLARLHSAHGDVSISWVRTR
;
A
#
# COMPACT_ATOMS: atom_id res chain seq x y z
N MET A 1 17.50 -35.94 80.15
CA MET A 1 16.23 -35.23 79.85
C MET A 1 16.17 -34.98 78.35
N ARG A 2 15.26 -35.65 77.65
CA ARG A 2 15.06 -35.55 76.20
C ARG A 2 14.16 -34.34 75.91
N ARG A 3 14.62 -33.38 75.08
CA ARG A 3 13.78 -32.31 74.54
C ARG A 3 13.26 -32.72 73.17
N ALA A 4 11.94 -32.60 72.99
CA ALA A 4 11.22 -32.87 71.76
C ALA A 4 11.50 -31.80 70.68
N PRO A 5 11.34 -32.11 69.38
CA PRO A 5 11.54 -31.16 68.31
C PRO A 5 10.36 -30.18 68.18
N LEU A 6 10.69 -28.90 68.02
CA LEU A 6 9.78 -27.79 67.74
C LEU A 6 9.22 -27.88 66.32
N LEU A 7 7.89 -27.93 66.22
CA LEU A 7 7.11 -27.77 65.00
C LEU A 7 7.33 -26.35 64.44
N ARG A 8 7.96 -26.21 63.27
CA ARG A 8 7.98 -24.93 62.52
C ARG A 8 6.73 -24.85 61.65
N LEU A 9 5.74 -24.06 62.08
CA LEU A 9 4.70 -23.57 61.18
C LEU A 9 5.31 -22.52 60.26
N ARG A 10 5.25 -22.78 58.95
CA ARG A 10 5.55 -21.82 57.90
C ARG A 10 4.44 -20.77 57.88
N THR A 11 4.79 -19.51 58.09
CA THR A 11 3.95 -18.38 57.72
C THR A 11 4.45 -17.91 56.36
N GLU A 12 3.80 -18.33 55.29
CA GLU A 12 3.99 -17.72 53.97
C GLU A 12 3.34 -16.33 54.02
N VAL A 13 4.18 -15.29 54.05
CA VAL A 13 3.74 -13.92 53.87
C VAL A 13 3.48 -13.75 52.38
N PHE A 14 2.20 -13.80 52.01
CA PHE A 14 1.74 -13.37 50.70
C PHE A 14 1.93 -11.85 50.62
N ILE A 15 2.98 -11.40 49.94
CA ILE A 15 3.13 -9.99 49.56
C ILE A 15 2.29 -9.84 48.29
N PRO A 16 1.15 -9.14 48.30
CA PRO A 16 0.51 -8.77 47.05
C PRO A 16 1.47 -7.82 46.32
N THR A 17 2.01 -8.27 45.20
CA THR A 17 2.67 -7.42 44.22
C THR A 17 1.64 -6.38 43.79
N LEU A 18 1.77 -5.16 44.31
CA LEU A 18 1.02 -4.01 43.85
C LEU A 18 1.55 -3.69 42.45
N LEU A 19 0.88 -4.22 41.42
CA LEU A 19 1.08 -3.80 40.04
C LEU A 19 0.52 -2.38 39.94
N LEU A 20 1.41 -1.40 40.08
CA LEU A 20 1.09 -0.01 39.78
C LEU A 20 0.97 0.10 38.25
N VAL A 21 -0.21 -0.20 37.72
CA VAL A 21 -0.56 0.21 36.37
C VAL A 21 -0.72 1.72 36.45
N LEU A 22 0.33 2.44 36.05
CA LEU A 22 0.20 3.84 35.65
C LEU A 22 -0.73 3.85 34.44
N ILE A 23 -2.03 4.04 34.69
CA ILE A 23 -2.97 4.51 33.69
C ILE A 23 -2.59 5.96 33.46
N GLY A 24 -1.52 6.19 32.70
CA GLY A 24 -1.38 7.45 31.99
C GLY A 24 -2.60 7.54 31.09
N THR A 25 -3.38 8.61 31.23
CA THR A 25 -4.39 8.95 30.23
C THR A 25 -3.63 9.20 28.94
N ARG A 26 -3.51 8.18 28.08
CA ARG A 26 -3.21 8.42 26.67
C ARG A 26 -4.44 9.14 26.13
N THR A 27 -4.33 10.43 25.90
CA THR A 27 -5.25 11.15 25.03
C THR A 27 -4.97 10.68 23.61
N SER A 28 -6.02 10.25 22.89
CA SER A 28 -5.91 9.77 21.51
C SER A 28 -5.57 10.94 20.60
N ALA A 29 -4.55 10.76 19.76
CA ALA A 29 -4.17 11.73 18.74
C ALA A 29 -5.07 11.60 17.51
N GLN A 30 -5.01 12.58 16.60
CA GLN A 30 -5.96 12.76 15.50
C GLN A 30 -5.52 12.13 14.17
N SER A 31 -6.26 11.15 13.64
CA SER A 31 -6.29 10.88 12.19
C SER A 31 -7.34 11.74 11.52
N PHE A 32 -7.07 12.29 10.34
CA PHE A 32 -8.12 12.91 9.54
C PHE A 32 -8.91 11.78 8.84
N VAL A 33 -10.12 11.57 9.33
CA VAL A 33 -11.06 10.54 8.89
C VAL A 33 -12.04 11.23 7.93
N GLU A 34 -11.73 11.27 6.62
CA GLU A 34 -12.67 11.83 5.64
C GLU A 34 -13.50 10.74 4.97
N TYR A 35 -14.76 10.65 5.40
CA TYR A 35 -15.81 9.77 4.87
C TYR A 35 -17.02 10.65 4.57
N PRO A 36 -17.88 10.28 3.59
CA PRO A 36 -19.13 11.00 3.38
C PRO A 36 -19.96 11.09 4.67
N GLY A 37 -20.20 12.31 5.18
CA GLY A 37 -21.10 12.57 6.30
C GLY A 37 -20.49 12.52 7.71
N HIS A 38 -19.18 12.35 7.87
CA HIS A 38 -18.53 12.39 9.18
C HIS A 38 -17.96 13.79 9.51
N PRO A 39 -18.07 14.27 10.77
CA PRO A 39 -17.49 15.55 11.16
C PRO A 39 -15.96 15.48 11.12
N ALA A 40 -15.32 16.48 10.50
CA ALA A 40 -13.88 16.70 10.56
C ALA A 40 -13.51 17.27 11.93
N THR A 41 -13.53 16.45 12.98
CA THR A 41 -13.27 16.87 14.37
C THR A 41 -12.44 15.84 15.12
N TYR A 42 -11.70 16.25 16.16
CA TYR A 42 -10.94 15.38 17.05
C TYR A 42 -11.81 14.29 17.73
N GLY A 43 -11.27 13.07 17.86
CA GLY A 43 -11.82 12.02 18.70
C GLY A 43 -11.71 10.61 18.12
N ASP A 44 -12.24 9.64 18.85
CA ASP A 44 -12.35 8.27 18.38
C ASP A 44 -13.47 8.17 17.34
N HIS A 45 -13.16 7.63 16.15
CA HIS A 45 -14.14 7.40 15.09
C HIS A 45 -14.49 5.91 15.02
N THR A 46 -15.78 5.59 15.00
CA THR A 46 -16.25 4.25 14.67
C THR A 46 -16.95 4.31 13.33
N ILE A 47 -16.51 3.48 12.40
CA ILE A 47 -17.06 3.40 11.05
C ILE A 47 -17.36 1.94 10.78
N GLU A 48 -18.58 1.66 10.33
CA GLU A 48 -18.94 0.31 9.92
C GLU A 48 -18.11 -0.05 8.70
N ALA A 49 -17.43 -1.20 8.75
CA ALA A 49 -16.67 -1.68 7.62
C ALA A 49 -17.64 -1.92 6.44
N THR A 50 -17.40 -1.24 5.32
CA THR A 50 -18.09 -1.50 4.03
C THR A 50 -17.48 -2.69 3.29
N TRP A 51 -16.62 -3.43 3.99
CA TRP A 51 -15.77 -4.50 3.47
C TRP A 51 -16.58 -5.75 3.14
N SER A 52 -17.13 -5.82 1.93
CA SER A 52 -17.82 -7.03 1.45
C SER A 52 -16.87 -8.23 1.44
N GLY A 53 -17.14 -9.23 2.27
CA GLY A 53 -16.32 -10.44 2.39
C GLY A 53 -15.08 -10.30 3.29
N GLY A 54 -14.85 -9.14 3.90
CA GLY A 54 -13.77 -8.93 4.88
C GLY A 54 -14.21 -9.07 6.34
N PRO A 55 -13.34 -8.72 7.30
CA PRO A 55 -13.68 -8.71 8.71
C PRO A 55 -14.88 -7.79 8.98
N THR A 56 -15.78 -8.29 9.82
CA THR A 56 -17.04 -7.60 10.18
C THR A 56 -16.82 -6.34 11.03
N THR A 57 -15.64 -6.21 11.65
CA THR A 57 -15.27 -5.04 12.44
C THR A 57 -13.79 -4.72 12.24
N VAL A 58 -13.48 -3.46 11.95
CA VAL A 58 -12.12 -2.92 11.92
C VAL A 58 -12.06 -1.73 12.87
N LEU A 59 -11.15 -1.77 13.83
CA LEU A 59 -10.83 -0.65 14.70
C LEU A 59 -9.59 0.03 14.16
N VAL A 60 -9.68 1.33 13.91
CA VAL A 60 -8.55 2.16 13.50
C VAL A 60 -8.13 3.02 14.69
N VAL A 61 -6.86 2.95 15.08
CA VAL A 61 -6.29 3.76 16.16
C VAL A 61 -5.16 4.59 15.60
N PHE A 62 -5.13 5.88 15.94
CA PHE A 62 -4.05 6.78 15.59
C PHE A 62 -3.35 7.29 16.84
N ASP A 63 -2.02 7.17 16.85
CA ASP A 63 -1.14 7.64 17.92
C ASP A 63 -0.14 8.64 17.32
N SER A 64 0.05 9.79 17.95
CA SER A 64 0.94 10.85 17.46
C SER A 64 1.28 11.80 18.61
N ASP A 65 2.41 12.50 18.48
CA ASP A 65 2.79 13.56 19.40
C ASP A 65 1.90 14.80 19.18
N GLU A 66 1.20 15.26 20.23
CA GLU A 66 0.31 16.42 20.14
C GLU A 66 1.02 17.69 19.65
N SER A 67 2.34 17.81 19.85
CA SER A 67 3.14 18.97 19.44
C SER A 67 3.38 19.06 17.93
N ILE A 68 3.10 18.00 17.19
CA ILE A 68 3.27 17.91 15.73
C ILE A 68 1.94 17.94 14.96
N LEU A 69 0.83 18.07 15.69
CA LEU A 69 -0.50 18.17 15.10
C LEU A 69 -0.79 19.61 14.64
N HIS A 70 -1.51 19.74 13.52
CA HIS A 70 -2.03 21.03 13.08
C HIS A 70 -3.34 21.37 13.82
N ASP A 71 -3.60 22.66 14.05
CA ASP A 71 -4.89 23.14 14.55
C ASP A 71 -6.04 22.80 13.57
N ASP A 72 -7.17 22.33 14.10
CA ASP A 72 -8.37 21.98 13.33
C ASP A 72 -8.89 23.15 12.47
N GLY A 73 -9.28 22.83 11.24
CA GLY A 73 -9.85 23.77 10.28
C GLY A 73 -8.88 24.52 9.37
N ASN A 74 -7.55 24.39 9.56
CA ASN A 74 -6.59 25.03 8.64
C ASN A 74 -6.10 24.08 7.53
N GLY A 75 -6.23 22.76 7.71
CA GLY A 75 -5.89 21.74 6.72
C GLY A 75 -6.84 21.68 5.52
N GLN A 76 -6.69 22.58 4.54
CA GLN A 76 -7.30 22.43 3.20
C GLN A 76 -6.63 21.32 2.37
N SER A 77 -5.79 20.45 2.95
CA SER A 77 -5.18 19.29 2.26
C SER A 77 -6.19 18.21 1.83
N GLN A 78 -7.49 18.45 2.07
CA GLN A 78 -8.71 17.73 1.68
C GLN A 78 -8.84 17.37 0.18
N ARG A 79 -7.85 17.68 -0.66
CA ARG A 79 -7.97 17.50 -2.11
C ARG A 79 -7.83 16.05 -2.55
N THR A 80 -6.98 15.24 -1.92
CA THR A 80 -6.69 13.88 -2.45
C THR A 80 -7.72 12.85 -2.01
N ALA A 81 -8.17 12.87 -0.75
CA ALA A 81 -9.20 11.94 -0.24
C ALA A 81 -10.60 12.19 -0.85
N ARG A 82 -10.97 13.46 -1.14
CA ARG A 82 -12.28 13.74 -1.75
C ARG A 82 -12.42 13.30 -3.19
N ASN A 83 -11.32 13.25 -3.95
CA ASN A 83 -11.39 12.93 -5.38
C ASN A 83 -11.58 11.43 -5.62
N THR A 84 -11.03 10.58 -4.75
CA THR A 84 -11.28 9.13 -4.78
C THR A 84 -12.68 8.77 -4.25
N LEU A 85 -13.22 9.53 -3.30
CA LEU A 85 -14.53 9.24 -2.68
C LEU A 85 -15.74 9.80 -3.44
N ASN A 86 -15.60 10.92 -4.14
CA ASN A 86 -16.65 11.48 -5.00
C ASN A 86 -16.25 11.26 -6.47
N HIS A 87 -16.36 10.03 -6.96
CA HIS A 87 -16.18 9.75 -8.39
C HIS A 87 -17.16 10.61 -9.19
N THR A 88 -16.62 11.65 -9.82
CA THR A 88 -17.30 12.46 -10.82
C THR A 88 -16.69 12.02 -12.16
N PRO A 89 -17.49 11.58 -13.15
CA PRO A 89 -16.94 11.08 -14.41
C PRO A 89 -15.98 12.09 -15.06
N PRO A 90 -14.92 11.64 -15.76
CA PRO A 90 -13.92 12.52 -16.39
C PRO A 90 -14.44 13.54 -17.41
N SER A 91 -15.73 13.45 -17.75
CA SER A 91 -16.42 14.33 -18.68
C SER A 91 -17.19 15.45 -17.99
N ASP A 92 -17.22 15.48 -16.65
CA ASP A 92 -17.92 16.51 -15.88
C ASP A 92 -17.08 17.80 -15.81
N PRO A 93 -17.58 18.92 -16.34
CA PRO A 93 -16.85 20.20 -16.33
C PRO A 93 -16.62 20.78 -14.92
N GLY A 94 -17.21 20.19 -13.87
CA GLY A 94 -16.98 20.49 -12.47
C GLY A 94 -15.98 19.57 -11.77
N ASN A 95 -15.42 18.55 -12.44
CA ASN A 95 -14.43 17.66 -11.83
C ASN A 95 -13.12 18.43 -11.57
N PRO A 96 -12.73 18.65 -10.30
CA PRO A 96 -11.57 19.48 -10.01
C PRO A 96 -10.24 18.85 -10.44
N GLN A 97 -10.17 17.54 -10.71
CA GLN A 97 -8.93 16.81 -11.02
C GLN A 97 -9.20 15.58 -11.90
N ASP A 98 -9.02 15.76 -13.20
CA ASP A 98 -9.60 14.90 -14.22
C ASP A 98 -8.70 13.77 -14.75
N TYR A 99 -7.69 13.26 -14.02
CA TYR A 99 -6.85 12.18 -14.57
C TYR A 99 -6.19 11.27 -13.53
N ASP A 100 -6.96 10.78 -12.56
CA ASP A 100 -6.46 9.69 -11.73
C ASP A 100 -6.37 8.37 -12.53
N ASP A 101 -5.57 7.41 -12.07
CA ASP A 101 -5.52 6.06 -12.64
C ASP A 101 -6.90 5.39 -12.48
N LEU A 102 -7.71 5.49 -13.54
CA LEU A 102 -9.09 5.00 -13.54
C LEU A 102 -9.17 3.49 -13.42
N ASP A 103 -8.17 2.74 -13.91
CA ASP A 103 -8.14 1.30 -13.74
C ASP A 103 -7.97 0.96 -12.25
N LEU A 104 -7.10 1.71 -11.55
CA LEU A 104 -6.92 1.57 -10.11
C LEU A 104 -8.17 1.98 -9.32
N ILE A 105 -8.81 3.09 -9.69
CA ILE A 105 -10.06 3.56 -9.07
C ILE A 105 -11.20 2.55 -9.33
N ASP A 106 -11.30 1.94 -10.49
CA ASP A 106 -12.32 0.95 -10.78
C ASP A 106 -12.12 -0.32 -9.93
N VAL A 107 -10.86 -0.71 -9.71
CA VAL A 107 -10.53 -1.90 -8.90
C VAL A 107 -10.70 -1.65 -7.40
N TYR A 108 -10.32 -0.46 -6.93
CA TYR A 108 -10.18 -0.17 -5.49
C TYR A 108 -11.05 0.98 -4.96
N GLY A 109 -11.51 1.91 -5.80
CA GLY A 109 -12.08 3.20 -5.39
C GLY A 109 -13.32 3.10 -4.51
N THR A 110 -14.21 2.13 -4.74
CA THR A 110 -15.37 1.90 -3.85
C THR A 110 -15.02 1.13 -2.57
N ARG A 111 -13.80 0.57 -2.49
CA ARG A 111 -13.32 -0.33 -1.45
C ARG A 111 -12.28 0.30 -0.52
N LEU A 112 -11.72 1.46 -0.89
CA LEU A 112 -10.68 2.15 -0.15
C LEU A 112 -11.23 3.36 0.61
N PRO A 113 -11.61 3.21 1.89
CA PRO A 113 -11.61 4.36 2.78
C PRO A 113 -10.15 4.79 2.99
N LEU A 114 -9.71 5.79 2.22
CA LEU A 114 -8.40 6.39 2.40
C LEU A 114 -8.41 7.27 3.65
N LEU A 115 -7.59 6.91 4.63
CA LEU A 115 -7.33 7.67 5.85
C LEU A 115 -6.14 8.58 5.62
N GLN A 116 -6.32 9.88 5.85
CA GLN A 116 -5.22 10.83 5.78
C GLN A 116 -4.51 10.88 7.14
N GLN A 117 -3.22 10.66 7.10
CA GLN A 117 -2.31 10.79 8.22
C GLN A 117 -1.39 11.98 7.97
N MET A 118 -1.37 12.95 8.87
CA MET A 118 -0.55 14.17 8.76
C MET A 118 0.48 14.23 9.90
N SER A 119 1.68 14.71 9.60
CA SER A 119 2.72 15.03 10.56
C SER A 119 3.41 16.35 10.17
N ALA A 120 3.45 17.32 11.09
CA ALA A 120 4.14 18.58 10.85
C ALA A 120 5.67 18.47 11.00
N ASN A 121 6.18 17.46 11.73
CA ASN A 121 7.58 17.04 11.87
C ASN A 121 7.70 16.04 13.02
N GLY A 122 7.65 14.74 12.73
CA GLY A 122 7.75 13.71 13.77
C GLY A 122 7.00 12.43 13.41
N THR A 123 6.93 11.54 14.39
CA THR A 123 6.41 10.18 14.19
C THR A 123 4.94 10.09 14.63
N SER A 124 4.16 9.42 13.81
CA SER A 124 2.77 9.05 14.08
C SER A 124 2.56 7.59 13.65
N THR A 125 1.65 6.89 14.31
CA THR A 125 1.36 5.50 14.06
C THR A 125 -0.13 5.32 13.83
N LEU A 126 -0.50 4.82 12.65
CA LEU A 126 -1.84 4.33 12.35
C LEU A 126 -1.88 2.82 12.58
N THR A 127 -2.88 2.34 13.31
CA THR A 127 -3.07 0.92 13.60
C THR A 127 -4.43 0.47 13.11
N TYR A 128 -4.46 -0.53 12.23
CA TYR A 128 -5.66 -1.29 11.89
C TYR A 128 -5.72 -2.53 12.77
N GLN A 129 -6.77 -2.69 13.57
CA GLN A 129 -7.06 -3.89 14.36
C GLN A 129 -8.31 -4.56 13.81
N PHE A 130 -8.20 -5.85 13.46
CA PHE A 130 -9.31 -6.62 12.93
C PHE A 130 -9.98 -7.39 14.06
N GLY A 131 -11.32 -7.31 14.15
CA GLY A 131 -12.06 -8.03 15.20
C GLY A 131 -11.94 -9.55 15.08
N GLU A 132 -11.69 -10.04 13.86
CA GLU A 132 -11.29 -11.41 13.58
C GLU A 132 -10.02 -11.39 12.72
N PRO A 133 -9.05 -12.31 12.94
CA PRO A 133 -7.88 -12.42 12.09
C PRO A 133 -8.26 -12.71 10.63
N ILE A 134 -7.64 -11.99 9.70
CA ILE A 134 -7.83 -12.19 8.26
C ILE A 134 -6.88 -13.29 7.80
N ASP A 135 -7.38 -14.26 7.03
CA ASP A 135 -6.56 -15.32 6.40
C ASP A 135 -6.68 -15.36 4.87
N THR A 136 -7.54 -14.54 4.27
CA THR A 136 -7.79 -14.54 2.81
C THR A 136 -6.80 -13.70 2.01
N GLY A 137 -5.84 -13.07 2.67
CA GLY A 137 -5.01 -12.01 2.08
C GLY A 137 -5.79 -10.70 1.92
N PHE A 138 -5.07 -9.60 1.82
CA PHE A 138 -5.62 -8.25 1.61
C PHE A 138 -4.52 -7.32 1.08
N ASP A 139 -4.92 -6.17 0.58
CA ASP A 139 -4.04 -5.10 0.13
C ASP A 139 -4.06 -3.93 1.12
N LEU A 140 -2.87 -3.48 1.52
CA LEU A 140 -2.63 -2.19 2.16
C LEU A 140 -2.18 -1.21 1.08
N PHE A 141 -2.98 -0.20 0.85
CA PHE A 141 -2.72 0.90 -0.06
C PHE A 141 -2.04 2.03 0.69
N VAL A 142 -0.93 2.51 0.15
CA VAL A 142 -0.15 3.64 0.68
C VAL A 142 0.07 4.64 -0.45
N THR A 143 -0.23 5.92 -0.22
CA THR A 143 0.10 6.98 -1.21
C THR A 143 0.71 8.19 -0.57
N ASP A 144 1.34 9.02 -1.41
CA ASP A 144 1.87 10.34 -1.03
C ASP A 144 3.07 10.27 -0.09
N VAL A 145 3.94 9.27 -0.28
CA VAL A 145 5.21 9.21 0.46
C VAL A 145 6.19 10.22 -0.17
N ASP A 146 6.60 11.26 0.55
CA ASP A 146 7.55 12.28 0.06
C ASP A 146 9.01 11.98 0.47
N THR A 147 10.05 12.50 -0.22
CA THR A 147 11.50 12.17 0.03
C THR A 147 11.96 12.24 1.47
N ALA A 148 11.37 13.13 2.25
CA ALA A 148 11.78 13.32 3.63
C ALA A 148 11.02 12.39 4.58
N ASP A 149 10.03 11.67 4.08
CA ASP A 149 9.21 10.78 4.86
C ASP A 149 9.82 9.39 4.96
N GLU A 150 9.59 8.77 6.10
CA GLU A 150 9.89 7.37 6.34
C GLU A 150 8.61 6.68 6.79
N LEU A 151 8.32 5.54 6.15
CA LEU A 151 7.17 4.74 6.49
C LEU A 151 7.59 3.30 6.74
N VAL A 152 7.17 2.75 7.87
CA VAL A 152 7.42 1.36 8.25
C VAL A 152 6.10 0.65 8.52
N VAL A 153 5.83 -0.41 7.75
CA VAL A 153 4.67 -1.28 7.95
C VAL A 153 5.06 -2.53 8.72
N ARG A 154 4.27 -2.86 9.74
CA ARG A 154 4.41 -4.09 10.54
C ARG A 154 3.06 -4.77 10.65
N ALA A 155 3.07 -6.10 10.73
CA ALA A 155 1.85 -6.88 10.93
C ALA A 155 2.02 -7.86 12.09
N PHE A 156 0.91 -8.13 12.76
CA PHE A 156 0.85 -9.02 13.91
C PHE A 156 -0.31 -9.99 13.73
N GLY A 157 -0.08 -11.24 14.10
CA GLY A 157 -1.12 -12.26 14.19
C GLY A 157 -1.79 -12.27 15.56
N PRO A 158 -2.55 -13.33 15.86
CA PRO A 158 -3.22 -13.48 17.15
C PRO A 158 -2.23 -13.41 18.32
N ALA A 159 -2.67 -12.80 19.43
CA ALA A 159 -1.86 -12.61 20.63
C ALA A 159 -0.58 -11.78 20.43
N GLU A 160 -0.61 -10.82 19.50
CA GLU A 160 0.48 -9.87 19.23
C GLU A 160 1.78 -10.53 18.74
N VAL A 161 1.67 -11.71 18.11
CA VAL A 161 2.82 -12.39 17.52
C VAL A 161 3.24 -11.66 16.25
N PRO A 162 4.48 -11.13 16.14
CA PRO A 162 4.93 -10.45 14.92
C PRO A 162 4.93 -11.40 13.73
N ILE A 163 4.45 -10.92 12.58
CA ILE A 163 4.50 -11.62 11.29
C ILE A 163 5.83 -11.32 10.60
N VAL A 164 6.40 -12.32 9.94
CA VAL A 164 7.61 -12.16 9.12
C VAL A 164 7.25 -11.41 7.85
N MET A 165 7.64 -10.13 7.76
CA MET A 165 7.17 -9.25 6.68
C MET A 165 7.81 -9.56 5.32
N THR A 166 8.87 -10.36 5.22
CA THR A 166 9.38 -10.88 3.94
C THR A 166 8.44 -11.86 3.23
N THR A 167 7.32 -12.23 3.88
CA THR A 167 6.25 -13.03 3.27
C THR A 167 5.18 -12.17 2.60
N TRP A 168 5.23 -10.85 2.77
CA TRP A 168 4.39 -9.93 2.02
C TRP A 168 5.02 -9.65 0.66
N SER A 169 4.21 -9.19 -0.28
CA SER A 169 4.63 -8.89 -1.64
C SER A 169 4.18 -7.49 -2.07
N LEU A 170 4.78 -7.02 -3.16
CA LEU A 170 4.38 -5.78 -3.82
C LEU A 170 3.25 -6.10 -4.80
N GLY A 171 2.02 -5.66 -4.50
CA GLY A 171 0.85 -5.88 -5.34
C GLY A 171 0.75 -4.91 -6.52
N GLY A 172 1.42 -3.75 -6.43
CA GLY A 172 1.44 -2.75 -7.50
C GLY A 172 2.05 -1.44 -7.04
N GLU A 173 2.54 -0.66 -8.01
CA GLU A 173 3.05 0.70 -7.82
C GLU A 173 2.76 1.52 -9.06
N GLY A 174 2.60 2.82 -8.88
CA GLY A 174 2.35 3.74 -9.97
C GLY A 174 2.12 5.15 -9.48
N ASP A 175 1.61 5.99 -10.36
CA ASP A 175 1.18 7.35 -10.06
C ASP A 175 -0.35 7.36 -10.05
N LEU A 176 -0.96 7.75 -8.93
CA LEU A 176 -2.41 7.85 -8.83
C LEU A 176 -2.92 8.96 -9.75
N SER A 177 -2.12 9.98 -10.08
CA SER A 177 -2.55 11.03 -11.02
C SER A 177 -1.62 11.14 -12.21
N LEU A 178 -2.17 10.96 -13.40
CA LEU A 178 -1.42 10.98 -14.64
C LEU A 178 -1.08 12.42 -15.11
N TYR A 179 -1.89 13.41 -14.70
CA TYR A 179 -1.71 14.81 -15.12
C TYR A 179 -2.09 15.81 -14.03
N LYS A 180 -1.47 17.00 -14.08
CA LYS A 180 -1.82 18.16 -13.23
C LYS A 180 -2.24 19.35 -14.08
N ASN A 181 -3.29 20.05 -13.63
CA ASN A 181 -3.67 21.35 -14.16
C ASN A 181 -2.90 22.45 -13.44
N THR A 182 -2.06 23.18 -14.17
CA THR A 182 -1.22 24.27 -13.63
C THR A 182 -1.88 25.64 -13.71
N GLY A 183 -3.13 25.72 -14.19
CA GLY A 183 -3.81 26.97 -14.52
C GLY A 183 -3.39 27.57 -15.87
N ALA A 184 -2.19 27.24 -16.38
CA ALA A 184 -1.71 27.63 -17.72
C ALA A 184 -1.83 26.50 -18.77
N GLY A 185 -2.13 25.28 -18.32
CA GLY A 185 -2.23 24.08 -19.14
C GLY A 185 -2.07 22.81 -18.31
N TYR A 186 -2.24 21.67 -18.97
CA TYR A 186 -1.96 20.35 -18.39
C TYR A 186 -0.49 19.99 -18.56
N SER A 187 0.10 19.40 -17.53
CA SER A 187 1.43 18.80 -17.59
C SER A 187 1.40 17.41 -16.97
N ASP A 188 2.20 16.50 -17.53
CA ASP A 188 2.41 15.17 -16.95
C ASP A 188 2.88 15.30 -15.49
N VAL A 189 2.35 14.42 -14.64
CA VAL A 189 2.92 14.20 -13.31
C VAL A 189 3.84 12.99 -13.43
N VAL A 190 5.03 13.12 -12.88
CA VAL A 190 5.94 12.00 -12.70
C VAL A 190 6.21 11.94 -11.21
N ALA A 191 5.47 11.07 -10.55
CA ALA A 191 5.61 10.77 -9.14
C ALA A 191 6.28 9.39 -9.03
N PRO A 192 7.62 9.31 -8.91
CA PRO A 192 8.30 8.03 -8.82
C PRO A 192 7.83 7.31 -7.55
N PRO A 193 7.48 6.01 -7.63
CA PRO A 193 7.09 5.26 -6.46
C PRO A 193 8.24 5.21 -5.45
N PRO A 194 7.94 5.08 -4.15
CA PRO A 194 8.97 4.92 -3.14
C PRO A 194 9.78 3.64 -3.38
N SER A 195 11.02 3.64 -2.92
CA SER A 195 11.80 2.41 -2.80
C SER A 195 11.20 1.56 -1.67
N VAL A 196 10.77 0.34 -1.99
CA VAL A 196 10.21 -0.62 -1.03
C VAL A 196 11.24 -1.67 -0.62
N THR A 197 11.48 -1.82 0.67
CA THR A 197 12.37 -2.85 1.23
C THR A 197 11.62 -3.76 2.18
N PHE A 198 11.56 -5.06 1.85
CA PHE A 198 10.97 -6.07 2.72
C PHE A 198 12.04 -6.63 3.67
N SER A 199 11.76 -6.61 4.97
CA SER A 199 12.59 -7.21 6.00
C SER A 199 11.79 -8.18 6.87
N VAL A 200 12.45 -8.88 7.79
CA VAL A 200 11.73 -9.78 8.71
C VAL A 200 10.83 -9.04 9.70
N SER A 201 11.15 -7.79 10.02
CA SER A 201 10.51 -7.00 11.07
C SER A 201 9.59 -5.90 10.55
N GLY A 202 9.62 -5.62 9.25
CA GLY A 202 8.88 -4.51 8.66
C GLY A 202 9.04 -4.40 7.15
N ILE A 203 8.21 -3.57 6.54
CA ILE A 203 8.36 -3.11 5.15
C ILE A 203 8.65 -1.62 5.21
N ASP A 204 9.82 -1.22 4.70
CA ASP A 204 10.27 0.18 4.70
C ASP A 204 9.96 0.80 3.32
N LEU A 205 9.27 1.95 3.33
CA LEU A 205 8.99 2.76 2.15
C LEU A 205 9.76 4.08 2.29
N GLN A 206 10.62 4.35 1.31
CA GLN A 206 11.42 5.57 1.23
C GLN A 206 11.22 6.22 -0.11
N ALA A 207 10.72 7.45 -0.13
CA ALA A 207 10.53 8.17 -1.39
C ALA A 207 11.86 8.49 -2.08
N ILE A 208 11.79 8.54 -3.41
CA ILE A 208 12.97 8.67 -4.29
C ILE A 208 13.17 10.12 -4.76
N ASP A 209 12.11 10.95 -4.75
CA ASP A 209 12.17 12.35 -5.15
C ASP A 209 11.40 13.30 -4.23
N SER A 210 11.78 14.57 -4.24
CA SER A 210 11.28 15.60 -3.33
C SER A 210 10.07 16.32 -3.91
N THR A 211 9.31 15.68 -4.79
CA THR A 211 8.23 16.34 -5.48
C THR A 211 7.02 16.33 -4.55
N ASN A 212 6.68 17.45 -3.90
CA ASN A 212 5.49 17.59 -3.00
C ASN A 212 4.12 17.43 -3.72
N TYR A 213 4.11 16.83 -4.91
CA TYR A 213 2.93 16.42 -5.66
C TYR A 213 3.01 14.91 -5.91
N ASN A 214 3.68 14.16 -5.03
CA ASN A 214 3.98 12.76 -5.24
C ASN A 214 2.74 11.91 -5.02
N ARG A 215 1.84 11.84 -5.98
CA ARG A 215 0.68 10.94 -5.89
C ARG A 215 1.03 9.50 -6.19
N SER A 216 2.29 9.11 -6.04
CA SER A 216 2.64 7.71 -6.14
C SER A 216 1.85 6.89 -5.15
N TYR A 217 1.50 5.69 -5.58
CA TYR A 217 0.91 4.69 -4.74
C TYR A 217 1.81 3.45 -4.68
N THR A 218 1.73 2.77 -3.55
CA THR A 218 2.31 1.46 -3.30
C THR A 218 1.24 0.57 -2.70
N ILE A 219 1.05 -0.61 -3.27
CA ILE A 219 0.15 -1.64 -2.78
C ILE A 219 0.98 -2.75 -2.14
N LEU A 220 0.85 -2.92 -0.83
CA LEU A 220 1.49 -3.97 -0.07
C LEU A 220 0.49 -5.10 0.14
N ARG A 221 0.82 -6.30 -0.34
CA ARG A 221 -0.08 -7.45 -0.34
C ARG A 221 0.27 -8.40 0.79
N ALA A 222 -0.69 -8.61 1.69
CA ALA A 222 -0.61 -9.63 2.72
C ALA A 222 -0.90 -11.02 2.12
N PRO A 223 -0.07 -12.04 2.38
CA PRO A 223 -0.25 -13.36 1.79
C PRO A 223 -1.47 -14.07 2.38
N SER A 224 -2.17 -14.82 1.53
CA SER A 224 -3.24 -15.73 1.97
C SER A 224 -2.69 -16.82 2.90
N GLY A 225 -3.46 -17.19 3.91
CA GLY A 225 -3.11 -18.20 4.92
C GLY A 225 -2.33 -17.64 6.13
N SER A 226 -1.83 -16.40 6.06
CA SER A 226 -1.30 -15.71 7.23
C SER A 226 -2.44 -15.11 8.04
N LEU A 227 -2.61 -15.54 9.29
CA LEU A 227 -3.61 -14.96 10.20
C LEU A 227 -3.15 -13.58 10.67
N VAL A 228 -3.64 -12.52 10.03
CA VAL A 228 -3.32 -11.13 10.38
C VAL A 228 -4.41 -10.55 11.28
N SER A 229 -4.05 -10.16 12.51
CA SER A 229 -4.97 -9.53 13.47
C SER A 229 -4.79 -8.01 13.56
N ARG A 230 -3.59 -7.52 13.24
CA ARG A 230 -3.25 -6.11 13.37
C ARG A 230 -2.20 -5.69 12.36
N VAL A 231 -2.35 -4.49 11.81
CA VAL A 231 -1.34 -3.82 10.97
C VAL A 231 -1.01 -2.49 11.63
N GLU A 232 0.27 -2.22 11.82
CA GLU A 232 0.79 -0.93 12.25
C GLU A 232 1.50 -0.27 11.07
N VAL A 233 1.19 1.00 10.83
CA VAL A 233 1.87 1.86 9.88
C VAL A 233 2.46 3.02 10.69
N GLU A 234 3.77 2.96 10.88
CA GLU A 234 4.53 4.05 11.49
C GLU A 234 5.00 4.99 10.39
N PHE A 235 4.67 6.27 10.54
CA PHE A 235 4.99 7.33 9.60
C PHE A 235 5.77 8.42 10.33
N THR A 236 7.00 8.63 9.89
CA THR A 236 7.81 9.77 10.31
C THR A 236 7.80 10.78 9.18
N GLY A 237 6.91 11.77 9.31
CA GLY A 237 6.82 12.86 8.37
C GLY A 237 7.84 13.94 8.66
N ILE A 238 8.59 14.37 7.65
CA ILE A 238 9.55 15.48 7.78
C ILE A 238 9.12 16.63 6.88
N GLN A 239 8.58 17.68 7.50
CA GLN A 239 8.17 18.87 6.78
C GLN A 239 9.36 19.80 6.52
N ASN A 240 9.75 19.87 5.26
CA ASN A 240 10.81 20.75 4.78
C ASN A 240 10.28 22.08 4.17
N SER A 241 8.96 22.30 4.17
CA SER A 241 8.34 23.48 3.57
C SER A 241 8.52 24.74 4.42
N ALA A 242 8.96 25.83 3.80
CA ALA A 242 9.02 27.16 4.42
C ALA A 242 7.63 27.72 4.80
N SER A 243 6.54 27.12 4.29
CA SER A 243 5.17 27.53 4.54
C SER A 243 4.49 26.76 5.67
N ARG A 244 5.23 26.03 6.52
CA ARG A 244 4.68 25.06 7.48
C ARG A 244 3.58 25.53 8.43
N GLU A 245 3.57 26.82 8.73
CA GLU A 245 2.55 27.44 9.59
C GLU A 245 1.23 27.68 8.83
N GLN A 246 1.23 27.51 7.50
CA GLN A 246 0.06 27.60 6.65
C GLN A 246 -0.65 26.24 6.65
N GLY A 247 -1.94 26.26 6.96
CA GLY A 247 -2.76 25.08 6.93
C GLY A 247 -2.80 24.41 5.54
N GLY A 248 -2.81 23.08 5.54
CA GLY A 248 -2.72 22.26 4.33
C GLY A 248 -1.30 22.09 3.80
N THR A 249 -0.29 22.58 4.52
CA THR A 249 1.11 22.26 4.28
C THR A 249 1.59 21.38 5.42
N GLY A 250 2.12 20.20 5.09
CA GLY A 250 2.44 19.16 6.05
C GLY A 250 2.96 17.94 5.31
N SER A 251 3.82 17.16 5.96
CA SER A 251 4.10 15.81 5.48
C SER A 251 2.86 14.96 5.77
N HIS A 252 2.36 14.23 4.77
CA HIS A 252 1.14 13.47 4.92
C HIS A 252 1.10 12.28 3.96
N ILE A 253 0.44 11.22 4.39
CA ILE A 253 0.20 10.02 3.59
C ILE A 253 -1.28 9.68 3.60
N TYR A 254 -1.70 8.89 2.62
CA TYR A 254 -3.02 8.27 2.61
C TYR A 254 -2.89 6.76 2.69
N LEU A 255 -3.71 6.15 3.55
CA LEU A 255 -3.67 4.72 3.84
C LEU A 255 -5.05 4.11 3.68
N GLY A 256 -5.13 2.95 3.05
CA GLY A 256 -6.38 2.20 2.92
C GLY A 256 -6.15 0.70 2.99
N VAL A 257 -7.12 -0.04 3.50
CA VAL A 257 -7.09 -1.51 3.47
C VAL A 257 -8.25 -1.99 2.61
N SER A 258 -7.99 -2.93 1.71
CA SER A 258 -9.00 -3.54 0.84
C SER A 258 -8.80 -5.05 0.80
N THR A 259 -9.88 -5.83 0.65
CA THR A 259 -9.77 -7.22 0.16
C THR A 259 -8.93 -7.25 -1.11
N LEU A 260 -8.25 -8.37 -1.32
CA LEU A 260 -7.72 -8.68 -2.64
C LEU A 260 -8.85 -8.52 -3.66
N PRO A 261 -8.63 -7.77 -4.74
CA PRO A 261 -9.65 -7.69 -5.79
C PRO A 261 -9.95 -9.10 -6.26
N GLU A 262 -11.24 -9.48 -6.26
CA GLU A 262 -11.70 -10.68 -6.96
C GLU A 262 -11.09 -10.60 -8.35
N THR A 263 -10.17 -11.51 -8.65
CA THR A 263 -9.20 -11.41 -9.73
C THR A 263 -9.79 -10.85 -11.03
N SER A 264 -9.71 -9.54 -11.21
CA SER A 264 -9.72 -8.91 -12.52
C SER A 264 -8.27 -8.68 -12.90
N THR A 265 -7.57 -9.74 -13.34
CA THR A 265 -6.55 -9.73 -14.42
C THR A 265 -5.43 -8.67 -14.48
N LEU A 266 -5.24 -7.76 -13.51
CA LEU A 266 -4.45 -6.54 -13.73
C LEU A 266 -3.05 -6.53 -13.13
N TYR A 267 -2.76 -7.28 -12.07
CA TYR A 267 -1.42 -7.30 -11.48
C TYR A 267 -0.99 -8.74 -11.16
N GLY A 268 0.02 -9.22 -11.89
CA GLY A 268 0.56 -10.55 -11.71
C GLY A 268 1.43 -10.63 -10.46
N ASP A 269 0.91 -11.24 -9.40
CA ASP A 269 1.69 -11.51 -8.20
C ASP A 269 2.80 -12.52 -8.47
N ALA A 270 3.99 -12.15 -8.03
CA ALA A 270 5.09 -13.06 -7.80
C ALA A 270 5.04 -13.53 -6.35
N GLU A 271 4.83 -14.83 -6.11
CA GLU A 271 5.26 -15.45 -4.85
C GLU A 271 6.04 -16.75 -5.05
N SER A 272 7.09 -16.84 -4.25
CA SER A 272 8.03 -17.93 -4.11
C SER A 272 7.52 -19.00 -3.13
N GLY A 273 7.53 -20.26 -3.55
CA GLY A 273 7.97 -21.37 -2.69
C GLY A 273 6.95 -22.02 -1.73
N ALA A 274 6.18 -22.97 -2.27
CA ALA A 274 5.79 -24.25 -1.68
C ALA A 274 5.05 -24.28 -0.32
N ALA A 275 3.73 -24.10 -0.38
CA ALA A 275 2.78 -24.90 0.38
C ALA A 275 1.57 -25.20 -0.53
N ALA A 276 1.06 -26.43 -0.49
CA ALA A 276 -0.04 -26.85 -1.36
C ALA A 276 -1.36 -26.19 -0.93
N THR A 277 -1.75 -25.13 -1.63
CA THR A 277 -3.06 -24.46 -1.55
C THR A 277 -3.97 -24.85 -2.74
N PRO A 278 -5.29 -24.72 -2.61
CA PRO A 278 -6.29 -25.38 -3.45
C PRO A 278 -6.27 -24.88 -4.88
N ARG A 279 -6.79 -25.67 -5.83
CA ARG A 279 -6.83 -25.45 -7.29
C ARG A 279 -7.42 -24.07 -7.68
N GLY A 280 -6.62 -23.02 -7.53
CA GLY A 280 -6.82 -21.72 -8.15
C GLY A 280 -6.49 -21.80 -9.62
N VAL A 281 -7.05 -20.90 -10.42
CA VAL A 281 -6.76 -20.81 -11.84
C VAL A 281 -5.26 -20.53 -12.01
N ASP A 282 -4.54 -21.43 -12.69
CA ASP A 282 -3.10 -21.31 -12.92
C ASP A 282 -2.79 -20.17 -13.90
N LEU A 283 -2.83 -18.94 -13.39
CA LEU A 283 -2.47 -17.75 -14.16
C LEU A 283 -0.96 -17.74 -14.46
N PRO A 284 -0.55 -17.30 -15.67
CA PRO A 284 0.84 -17.04 -15.94
C PRO A 284 1.35 -15.86 -15.10
N THR A 285 2.62 -15.86 -14.72
CA THR A 285 3.30 -14.71 -14.10
C THR A 285 4.13 -13.96 -15.13
N LEU A 286 4.25 -12.65 -15.01
CA LEU A 286 5.08 -11.81 -15.89
C LEU A 286 5.90 -10.84 -15.04
N ARG A 287 7.23 -10.89 -15.16
CA ARG A 287 8.14 -9.96 -14.46
C ARG A 287 9.10 -9.29 -15.44
N LEU A 288 9.56 -8.10 -15.06
CA LEU A 288 10.69 -7.43 -15.68
C LEU A 288 11.98 -7.95 -15.05
N VAL A 289 12.92 -8.41 -15.88
CA VAL A 289 14.26 -8.87 -15.46
C VAL A 289 15.30 -7.79 -15.70
N SER A 290 15.11 -6.95 -16.74
CA SER A 290 15.95 -5.79 -16.98
C SER A 290 15.84 -4.76 -15.87
N ARG A 291 16.85 -3.88 -15.77
CA ARG A 291 16.78 -2.69 -14.91
C ARG A 291 15.62 -1.80 -15.34
N ASN A 292 15.01 -1.14 -14.37
CA ASN A 292 14.03 -0.08 -14.59
C ASN A 292 14.59 1.20 -13.93
N PRO A 293 14.87 2.28 -14.68
CA PRO A 293 14.69 2.44 -16.13
C PRO A 293 15.63 1.59 -17.00
N SER A 294 15.18 1.20 -18.20
CA SER A 294 15.97 0.40 -19.16
C SER A 294 16.42 1.25 -20.37
N PRO A 295 17.73 1.36 -20.66
CA PRO A 295 18.25 2.12 -21.80
C PRO A 295 18.25 1.34 -23.14
N GLY A 296 17.82 0.08 -23.15
CA GLY A 296 17.97 -0.77 -24.34
C GLY A 296 17.21 -2.08 -24.22
N LEU A 297 17.94 -3.20 -24.30
CA LEU A 297 17.39 -4.54 -24.19
C LEU A 297 16.50 -4.70 -22.95
N VAL A 298 15.24 -5.04 -23.16
CA VAL A 298 14.27 -5.33 -22.12
C VAL A 298 14.05 -6.84 -22.07
N ARG A 299 14.29 -7.46 -20.91
CA ARG A 299 14.08 -8.87 -20.67
C ARG A 299 12.90 -9.06 -19.74
N PHE A 300 12.02 -9.98 -20.10
CA PHE A 300 10.89 -10.44 -19.31
C PHE A 300 11.11 -11.89 -18.89
N ALA A 301 10.69 -12.25 -17.69
CA ALA A 301 10.57 -13.65 -17.28
C ALA A 301 9.11 -14.00 -17.03
N ILE A 302 8.65 -15.06 -17.69
CA ILE A 302 7.27 -15.53 -17.70
C ILE A 302 7.21 -16.91 -17.08
N GLY A 303 6.53 -17.05 -15.94
CA GLY A 303 6.32 -18.33 -15.28
C GLY A 303 4.97 -18.92 -15.68
N VAL A 304 4.96 -20.17 -16.14
CA VAL A 304 3.73 -20.91 -16.49
C VAL A 304 3.75 -22.30 -15.86
N GLN A 305 2.60 -22.80 -15.40
CA GLN A 305 2.53 -24.12 -14.75
C GLN A 305 2.43 -25.28 -15.74
N SER A 306 1.85 -25.03 -16.91
CA SER A 306 1.76 -25.97 -18.01
C SER A 306 2.21 -25.29 -19.30
N SER A 307 2.44 -26.07 -20.36
CA SER A 307 2.79 -25.49 -21.64
C SER A 307 1.59 -24.74 -22.24
N ILE A 308 1.79 -23.50 -22.66
CA ILE A 308 0.73 -22.63 -23.20
C ILE A 308 1.18 -21.93 -24.47
N GLU A 309 0.22 -21.58 -25.32
CA GLU A 309 0.41 -20.56 -26.37
C GLU A 309 0.10 -19.19 -25.77
N ALA A 310 1.03 -18.24 -25.93
CA ALA A 310 0.88 -16.90 -25.39
C ALA A 310 1.41 -15.82 -26.34
N GLU A 311 0.87 -14.62 -26.19
CA GLU A 311 1.26 -13.42 -26.93
C GLU A 311 1.66 -12.31 -25.97
N LEU A 312 2.93 -11.87 -26.04
CA LEU A 312 3.40 -10.70 -25.31
C LEU A 312 3.25 -9.46 -26.20
N GLY A 313 2.26 -8.62 -25.91
CA GLY A 313 2.12 -7.30 -26.52
C GLY A 313 2.91 -6.24 -25.75
N ILE A 314 3.60 -5.37 -26.46
CA ILE A 314 4.28 -4.19 -25.89
C ILE A 314 3.57 -2.94 -26.38
N PHE A 315 3.27 -2.02 -25.46
CA PHE A 315 2.51 -0.80 -25.69
C PHE A 315 3.28 0.41 -25.18
N ASP A 316 3.18 1.54 -25.87
CA ASP A 316 3.69 2.82 -25.38
C ASP A 316 2.73 3.45 -24.36
N GLY A 317 3.15 4.54 -23.71
CA GLY A 317 2.34 5.25 -22.71
C GLY A 317 1.02 5.83 -23.24
N ALA A 318 0.79 5.85 -24.55
CA ALA A 318 -0.49 6.22 -25.16
C ALA A 318 -1.40 4.99 -25.41
N GLY A 319 -1.00 3.81 -24.95
CA GLY A 319 -1.71 2.55 -25.16
C GLY A 319 -1.58 1.99 -26.58
N ARG A 320 -0.74 2.58 -27.44
CA ARG A 320 -0.54 2.09 -28.79
C ARG A 320 0.43 0.90 -28.76
N ARG A 321 0.04 -0.18 -29.42
CA ARG A 321 0.88 -1.37 -29.55
C ARG A 321 2.10 -1.09 -30.44
N VAL A 322 3.30 -1.29 -29.89
CA VAL A 322 4.58 -1.11 -30.58
C VAL A 322 5.28 -2.44 -30.88
N ALA A 323 4.93 -3.54 -30.19
CA ALA A 323 5.40 -4.88 -30.55
C ALA A 323 4.40 -5.99 -30.19
N SER A 324 4.54 -7.13 -30.88
CA SER A 324 3.85 -8.39 -30.59
C SER A 324 4.84 -9.55 -30.70
N ILE A 325 4.92 -10.38 -29.66
CA ILE A 325 5.79 -11.55 -29.62
C ILE A 325 4.94 -12.78 -29.28
N GLN A 326 4.68 -13.63 -30.28
CA GLN A 326 3.98 -14.90 -30.09
C GLN A 326 4.96 -16.03 -29.78
N ARG A 327 4.68 -16.80 -28.71
CA ARG A 327 5.53 -17.91 -28.26
C ARG A 327 4.72 -19.04 -27.61
N SER A 328 5.11 -20.26 -27.92
CA SER A 328 4.81 -21.43 -27.10
C SER A 328 5.73 -21.44 -25.88
N LEU A 329 5.15 -21.31 -24.69
CA LEU A 329 5.87 -21.32 -23.42
C LEU A 329 5.81 -22.73 -22.82
N ARG A 330 6.94 -23.22 -22.29
CA ARG A 330 6.97 -24.51 -21.58
C ARG A 330 6.69 -24.29 -20.10
N ALA A 331 6.13 -25.30 -19.44
CA ALA A 331 6.04 -25.33 -17.98
C ALA A 331 7.37 -24.91 -17.33
N GLY A 332 7.32 -23.98 -16.38
CA GLY A 332 8.47 -23.33 -15.76
C GLY A 332 8.63 -21.87 -16.17
N VAL A 333 9.84 -21.33 -15.97
CA VAL A 333 10.18 -19.94 -16.29
C VAL A 333 10.76 -19.86 -17.70
N ASN A 334 10.22 -18.94 -18.50
CA ASN A 334 10.64 -18.66 -19.87
C ASN A 334 11.12 -17.21 -19.93
N GLU A 335 12.25 -16.94 -20.60
CA GLU A 335 12.72 -15.57 -20.81
C GLU A 335 12.38 -15.09 -22.22
N ILE A 336 11.89 -13.85 -22.33
CA ILE A 336 11.64 -13.18 -23.60
C ILE A 336 12.41 -11.86 -23.62
N ASP A 337 13.23 -11.70 -24.65
CA ASP A 337 13.99 -10.48 -24.93
C ASP A 337 13.25 -9.62 -25.95
N TRP A 338 13.14 -8.33 -25.66
CA TRP A 338 12.65 -7.29 -26.57
C TRP A 338 13.69 -6.19 -26.70
N THR A 339 14.11 -5.94 -27.94
CA THR A 339 14.97 -4.80 -28.28
C THR A 339 14.08 -3.72 -28.90
N PRO A 340 13.86 -2.58 -28.24
CA PRO A 340 13.09 -1.48 -28.81
C PRO A 340 13.79 -0.92 -30.05
N GLU A 341 13.01 -0.53 -31.07
CA GLU A 341 13.55 0.22 -32.20
C GLU A 341 14.07 1.59 -31.75
N ASP A 342 15.13 2.09 -32.38
CA ASP A 342 15.72 3.40 -32.07
C ASP A 342 14.75 4.58 -32.25
N THR A 343 13.69 4.36 -33.05
CA THR A 343 12.62 5.32 -33.34
C THR A 343 11.63 5.48 -32.19
N LEU A 344 11.56 4.53 -31.26
CA LEU A 344 10.68 4.61 -30.12
C LEU A 344 11.16 5.69 -29.13
N PRO A 345 10.27 6.51 -28.55
CA PRO A 345 10.66 7.52 -27.58
C PRO A 345 11.06 6.91 -26.23
N ALA A 346 11.80 7.66 -25.42
CA ALA A 346 11.89 7.38 -23.98
C ALA A 346 10.52 7.66 -23.34
N GLY A 347 10.18 6.94 -22.28
CA GLY A 347 8.88 7.04 -21.62
C GLY A 347 8.42 5.75 -20.97
N VAL A 348 7.19 5.73 -20.47
CA VAL A 348 6.55 4.55 -19.89
C VAL A 348 6.08 3.60 -20.99
N TYR A 349 6.29 2.31 -20.78
CA TYR A 349 5.81 1.23 -21.63
C TYR A 349 5.11 0.18 -20.78
N LEU A 350 4.21 -0.57 -21.42
CA LEU A 350 3.44 -1.66 -20.83
C LEU A 350 3.68 -2.94 -21.63
N ALA A 351 3.89 -4.06 -20.95
CA ALA A 351 3.90 -5.39 -21.52
C ALA A 351 2.67 -6.12 -21.01
N ARG A 352 1.88 -6.70 -21.92
CA ARG A 352 0.70 -7.49 -21.62
C ARG A 352 0.85 -8.87 -22.23
N LEU A 353 0.87 -9.90 -21.40
CA LEU A 353 0.85 -11.29 -21.82
C LEU A 353 -0.60 -11.75 -21.93
N HIS A 354 -0.99 -12.18 -23.12
CA HIS A 354 -2.30 -12.77 -23.41
C HIS A 354 -2.19 -14.28 -23.58
N SER A 355 -3.08 -15.04 -22.95
CA SER A 355 -3.12 -16.50 -23.10
C SER A 355 -4.53 -17.05 -22.89
N ALA A 356 -4.75 -18.33 -23.22
CA ALA A 356 -6.00 -19.02 -22.90
C ALA A 356 -6.28 -19.13 -21.39
N HIS A 357 -5.27 -18.91 -20.54
CA HIS A 357 -5.39 -19.00 -19.09
C HIS A 357 -5.67 -17.63 -18.44
N GLY A 358 -5.54 -16.53 -19.18
CA GLY A 358 -5.74 -15.18 -18.69
C GLY A 358 -4.70 -14.19 -19.22
N ASP A 359 -4.91 -12.93 -18.85
CA ASP A 359 -4.06 -11.80 -19.18
C ASP A 359 -3.30 -11.33 -17.94
N VAL A 360 -2.04 -10.94 -18.11
CA VAL A 360 -1.24 -10.28 -17.06
C VAL A 360 -0.39 -9.16 -17.65
N SER A 361 -0.13 -8.10 -16.88
CA SER A 361 0.64 -6.96 -17.36
C SER A 361 1.70 -6.45 -16.38
N ILE A 362 2.70 -5.76 -16.92
CA ILE A 362 3.73 -5.02 -16.18
C ILE A 362 4.16 -3.78 -16.96
N SER A 363 4.48 -2.69 -16.26
CA SER A 363 5.01 -1.46 -16.85
C SER A 363 6.50 -1.25 -16.54
N TRP A 364 7.19 -0.43 -17.34
CA TRP A 364 8.55 0.03 -17.07
C TRP A 364 8.83 1.37 -17.76
N VAL A 365 9.92 2.02 -17.38
CA VAL A 365 10.43 3.24 -18.03
C VAL A 365 11.57 2.88 -18.98
N ARG A 366 11.46 3.29 -20.23
CA ARG A 366 12.56 3.24 -21.21
C ARG A 366 13.30 4.58 -21.23
N THR A 367 14.63 4.55 -21.18
CA THR A 367 15.49 5.70 -21.45
C THR A 367 16.18 5.55 -22.81
N ARG A 368 16.74 6.65 -23.33
CA ARG A 368 17.59 6.63 -24.53
C ARG A 368 18.98 6.09 -24.23
#